data_AF-A0A7J9GMP3-F1
#
_entry.id   AF-A0A7J9GMP3-F1
#
_cell.length_a   1.000
_cell.length_b   1.000
_cell.length_c   1.000
_cell.angle_alpha   90.00
_cell.angle_beta   90.00
_cell.angle_gamma   90.00
#
_symmetry.space_group_name_H-M   'P 1'
#
loop_
_entity.id
_entity.type
_entity.pdbx_description
1 polymer ?
#
loop_
_entity_poly.entity_id
_entity_poly.type
_entity_poly.pdbx_seq_one_letter_code
_entity_poly.pdbx_strand_id
1 'polypeptide(L)'
;MKVNRGKLVPLSIGVMCMEKKVVCLDGKAKKVKEVVEAVEHDKNLVTFKVIEGDLMEEYKSFVATILVSPKSEGSGSVVHWTLEYDKIHDEIVHLETLL
;
A
#
# COMPACT_ATOMS: atom_id res chain seq x y z
N MET A 1 -11.08 -6.59 2.32
CA MET A 1 -10.56 -5.24 1.99
C MET A 1 -11.10 -4.78 0.63
N LYS A 2 -11.77 -3.61 0.54
CA LYS A 2 -12.34 -3.09 -0.71
C LYS A 2 -11.33 -2.15 -1.36
N VAL A 3 -10.47 -2.68 -2.24
CA VAL A 3 -9.58 -1.85 -3.07
C VAL A 3 -10.46 -1.16 -4.11
N ASN A 4 -10.79 0.11 -3.87
CA ASN A 4 -11.39 0.95 -4.89
C ASN A 4 -10.40 1.06 -6.05
N ARG A 5 -10.82 0.60 -7.23
CA ARG A 5 -10.04 0.70 -8.47
C ARG A 5 -9.85 2.17 -8.83
N GLY A 6 -8.82 2.80 -8.27
CA GLY A 6 -8.30 4.06 -8.78
C GLY A 6 -7.85 3.86 -10.22
N LYS A 7 -8.27 4.74 -11.11
CA LYS A 7 -7.98 4.64 -12.55
C LYS A 7 -6.46 4.83 -12.75
N LEU A 8 -5.78 3.81 -13.25
CA LEU A 8 -4.39 3.90 -13.71
C LEU A 8 -4.39 4.76 -14.98
N VAL A 9 -3.96 6.01 -14.87
CA VAL A 9 -3.68 6.86 -16.03
C VAL A 9 -2.17 6.84 -16.30
N PRO A 10 -1.72 6.36 -17.47
CA PRO A 10 -0.31 6.41 -17.82
C PRO A 10 0.04 7.86 -18.13
N LEU A 11 0.84 8.49 -17.29
CA LEU A 11 1.50 9.75 -17.61
C LEU A 11 3.00 9.51 -17.70
N SER A 12 3.56 10.00 -18.79
CA SER A 12 4.94 9.87 -19.22
C SER A 12 5.90 10.40 -18.15
N ILE A 13 6.77 9.52 -17.62
CA ILE A 13 8.00 9.80 -16.87
C ILE A 13 7.85 10.77 -15.67
N GLY A 14 7.90 10.22 -14.45
CA GLY A 14 8.14 10.97 -13.21
C GLY A 14 6.99 10.92 -12.21
N VAL A 15 7.23 10.28 -11.05
CA VAL A 15 6.39 10.30 -9.83
C VAL A 15 4.88 10.12 -10.06
N MET A 16 4.42 8.88 -10.00
CA MET A 16 2.99 8.58 -10.00
C MET A 16 2.39 8.91 -8.63
N CYS A 17 1.77 10.08 -8.49
CA CYS A 17 0.95 10.44 -7.34
C CYS A 17 -0.48 9.95 -7.62
N MET A 18 -0.95 8.89 -6.94
CA MET A 18 -2.35 8.49 -7.05
C MET A 18 -3.20 9.50 -6.27
N GLU A 19 -4.00 10.30 -6.97
CA GLU A 19 -4.79 11.39 -6.37
C GLU A 19 -5.80 10.82 -5.36
N LYS A 20 -5.44 10.88 -4.08
CA LYS A 20 -6.27 10.62 -2.88
C LYS A 20 -6.77 9.18 -2.76
N LYS A 21 -5.96 8.31 -2.17
CA LYS A 21 -6.41 6.98 -1.74
C LYS A 21 -7.02 7.06 -0.33
N VAL A 22 -8.10 6.31 -0.15
CA VAL A 22 -8.66 6.01 1.17
C VAL A 22 -8.31 4.57 1.49
N VAL A 23 -7.53 4.37 2.54
CA VAL A 23 -7.20 3.04 3.10
C VAL A 23 -8.12 2.80 4.29
N CYS A 24 -8.69 1.61 4.40
CA CYS A 24 -9.44 1.23 5.59
C CYS A 24 -8.53 0.43 6.52
N LEU A 25 -8.15 1.02 7.66
CA LEU A 25 -7.46 0.33 8.75
C LEU A 25 -8.40 0.27 9.95
N ASP A 26 -8.54 -0.91 10.56
CA ASP A 26 -9.44 -1.17 11.69
C ASP A 26 -10.89 -0.70 11.45
N GLY A 27 -11.37 -0.85 10.20
CA GLY A 27 -12.70 -0.41 9.80
C GLY A 27 -12.87 1.11 9.66
N LYS A 28 -11.83 1.90 9.90
CA LYS A 28 -11.83 3.36 9.72
C LYS A 28 -11.20 3.76 8.41
N ALA A 29 -11.89 4.62 7.67
CA ALA A 29 -11.37 5.24 6.46
C ALA A 29 -10.30 6.28 6.82
N LYS A 30 -9.09 6.11 6.28
CA LYS A 30 -7.95 7.01 6.44
C LYS A 30 -7.50 7.52 5.08
N LYS A 31 -7.32 8.82 4.93
CA LYS A 31 -6.81 9.45 3.71
C LYS A 31 -5.30 9.39 3.69
N VAL A 32 -4.74 8.99 2.55
CA VAL A 32 -3.30 8.92 2.37
C VAL A 32 -2.90 9.48 1.01
N LYS A 33 -1.72 10.08 0.98
CA LYS A 33 -0.97 10.39 -0.22
C LYS A 33 0.28 9.55 -0.20
N GLU A 34 0.49 8.83 -1.28
CA GLU A 34 1.59 7.91 -1.44
C GLU A 34 2.32 8.19 -2.75
N VAL A 35 3.56 7.77 -2.80
CA VAL A 35 4.37 7.73 -4.01
C VAL A 35 4.72 6.28 -4.30
N VAL A 36 4.85 5.95 -5.58
CA VAL A 36 5.42 4.68 -6.00
C VAL A 36 6.94 4.79 -5.87
N GLU A 37 7.54 3.99 -4.99
CA GLU A 37 9.00 3.95 -4.83
C GLU A 37 9.66 2.98 -5.81
N ALA A 38 9.01 1.83 -6.06
CA ALA A 38 9.53 0.82 -6.98
C ALA A 38 8.40 0.12 -7.73
N VAL A 39 8.68 -0.21 -9.00
CA VAL A 39 7.86 -1.11 -9.82
C VAL A 39 8.79 -2.10 -10.50
N GLU A 40 8.63 -3.37 -10.17
CA GLU A 40 9.37 -4.47 -10.79
C GLU A 40 8.38 -5.33 -11.58
N HIS A 41 8.23 -5.01 -12.87
CA HIS A 41 7.25 -5.67 -13.73
C HIS A 41 7.48 -7.18 -13.84
N ASP A 42 8.74 -7.62 -13.95
CA ASP A 42 9.10 -9.03 -14.09
C ASP A 42 8.73 -9.86 -12.85
N LYS A 43 8.73 -9.24 -11.67
CA LYS A 43 8.35 -9.88 -10.41
C LYS A 43 6.89 -9.64 -10.04
N ASN A 44 6.15 -8.85 -10.82
CA ASN A 44 4.83 -8.32 -10.44
C ASN A 44 4.84 -7.72 -9.02
N LEU A 45 5.87 -6.92 -8.73
CA LEU A 45 6.07 -6.28 -7.43
C LEU A 45 5.96 -4.78 -7.56
N VAL A 46 5.28 -4.15 -6.60
CA VAL A 46 5.19 -2.70 -6.47
C VAL A 46 5.35 -2.29 -5.03
N THR A 47 6.11 -1.23 -4.78
CA THR A 47 6.32 -0.66 -3.46
C THR A 47 5.80 0.77 -3.43
N PHE A 48 4.98 1.06 -2.42
CA PHE A 48 4.39 2.37 -2.17
C PHE A 48 4.91 2.90 -0.84
N LYS A 49 5.17 4.19 -0.78
CA LYS A 49 5.48 4.89 0.46
C LYS A 49 4.46 5.98 0.71
N VAL A 50 3.90 5.99 1.91
CA VAL A 50 3.01 7.08 2.35
C VAL A 50 3.88 8.27 2.72
N ILE A 51 3.55 9.43 2.16
CA ILE A 51 4.28 10.68 2.38
C ILE A 51 3.45 11.71 3.14
N GLU A 52 2.12 11.65 3.06
CA GLU A 52 1.21 12.55 3.76
C GLU A 52 -0.12 11.83 4.08
N GLY A 53 -0.87 12.35 5.06
CA GLY A 53 -2.22 11.90 5.41
C GLY A 53 -2.32 11.30 6.80
N ASP A 54 -3.49 10.75 7.12
CA ASP A 54 -3.89 10.36 8.48
C ASP A 54 -2.97 9.27 9.08
N LEU A 55 -2.27 8.48 8.25
CA LEU A 55 -1.28 7.50 8.73
C LEU A 55 -0.01 8.15 9.28
N MET A 56 0.38 9.32 8.79
CA MET A 56 1.59 10.00 9.24
C MET A 56 1.43 10.64 10.62
N GLU A 57 0.22 10.66 11.18
CA GLU A 57 -0.06 11.06 12.57
C GLU A 57 0.24 9.94 13.58
N GLU A 58 0.32 8.69 13.11
CA GLU A 58 0.57 7.50 13.93
C GLU A 58 1.92 6.85 13.60
N TYR A 59 2.37 6.95 12.35
CA TYR A 59 3.58 6.29 11.86
C TYR A 59 4.58 7.32 11.32
N LYS A 60 5.85 7.22 11.73
CA LYS A 60 6.96 8.03 11.20
C LYS A 60 7.28 7.64 9.76
N SER A 61 7.17 6.35 9.46
CA SER A 61 7.38 5.76 8.16
C SER A 61 6.29 4.72 7.91
N PHE A 62 5.81 4.64 6.67
CA PHE A 62 4.87 3.61 6.26
C PHE A 62 5.10 3.25 4.80
N VAL A 63 5.53 2.01 4.58
CA VAL A 63 5.84 1.44 3.27
C VAL A 63 5.02 0.17 3.09
N ALA A 64 4.40 0.04 1.93
CA ALA A 64 3.62 -1.13 1.54
C ALA A 64 4.18 -1.73 0.27
N THR A 65 4.62 -2.98 0.35
CA THR A 65 5.07 -3.76 -0.80
C THR A 65 4.02 -4.81 -1.15
N ILE A 66 3.59 -4.82 -2.41
CA ILE A 66 2.62 -5.77 -2.94
C ILE A 66 3.34 -6.65 -3.97
N LEU A 67 3.33 -7.95 -3.72
CA LEU A 67 3.86 -8.97 -4.62
C LEU A 67 2.73 -9.88 -5.09
N VAL A 68 2.54 -10.00 -6.40
CA VAL A 68 1.52 -10.87 -6.98
C VAL A 68 2.18 -12.11 -7.59
N SER A 69 1.94 -13.27 -6.99
CA SER A 69 2.45 -14.55 -7.49
C SER A 69 1.31 -15.34 -8.12
N PRO A 70 1.48 -15.92 -9.32
CA PRO A 70 0.48 -16.85 -9.86
C PRO A 70 0.38 -18.08 -8.94
N LYS A 71 -0.82 -18.66 -8.83
CA LYS A 71 -0.97 -19.95 -8.16
C LYS A 71 -0.31 -21.04 -8.99
N SER A 72 0.39 -21.97 -8.34
CA SER A 72 1.01 -23.12 -9.01
C SER A 72 -0.02 -24.07 -9.60
N GLU A 73 -1.20 -24.17 -8.98
CA GLU A 73 -2.31 -25.02 -9.39
C GLU A 73 -3.61 -24.19 -9.51
N GLY A 74 -4.29 -24.33 -10.65
CA GLY A 74 -5.57 -23.66 -10.93
C GLY A 74 -5.47 -22.20 -11.39
N SER A 75 -6.63 -21.56 -11.54
CA SER A 75 -6.73 -20.16 -11.99
C SER A 75 -6.59 -19.17 -10.84
N GLY A 76 -5.78 -18.13 -11.03
CA GLY A 76 -5.71 -16.97 -10.13
C GLY A 76 -4.31 -16.70 -9.59
N SER A 77 -4.23 -15.74 -8.67
CA SER A 77 -2.96 -15.29 -8.07
C SER A 77 -3.08 -15.20 -6.55
N VAL A 78 -1.96 -15.33 -5.87
CA VAL A 78 -1.76 -15.02 -4.46
C VAL A 78 -1.13 -13.63 -4.37
N VAL A 79 -1.69 -12.76 -3.54
CA VAL A 79 -1.11 -11.45 -3.30
C VAL A 79 -0.47 -11.44 -1.91
N HIS A 80 0.83 -11.22 -1.85
CA HIS A 80 1.58 -11.03 -0.63
C HIS A 80 1.69 -9.53 -0.36
N TRP A 81 1.21 -9.10 0.80
CA TRP A 81 1.32 -7.72 1.26
C TRP A 81 2.32 -7.67 2.40
N THR A 82 3.35 -6.85 2.27
CA THR A 82 4.33 -6.58 3.31
C THR A 82 4.18 -5.12 3.71
N LEU A 83 3.94 -4.88 5.00
CA LEU A 83 3.85 -3.55 5.57
C LEU A 83 5.07 -3.32 6.46
N GLU A 84 5.85 -2.31 6.14
CA GLU A 84 7.01 -1.88 6.90
C GLU A 84 6.72 -0.48 7.45
N TYR A 85 6.74 -0.32 8.76
CA TYR A 85 6.38 0.94 9.39
C TYR A 85 7.11 1.16 10.72
N ASP A 86 7.38 2.43 11.00
CA ASP A 86 7.89 2.88 12.30
C ASP A 86 6.79 3.63 13.03
N LYS A 87 6.46 3.19 14.26
CA LYS A 87 5.47 3.90 15.10
C LYS A 87 6.06 5.20 15.64
N ILE A 88 5.20 6.19 15.85
CA ILE A 88 5.61 7.42 16.57
C ILE A 88 5.76 7.13 18.07
N HIS A 89 4.89 6.28 18.63
CA HIS A 89 4.92 5.81 20.02
C HIS A 89 4.58 4.32 20.10
N ASP A 90 5.09 3.61 21.11
CA ASP A 90 4.91 2.16 21.25
C ASP A 90 3.47 1.73 21.56
N GLU A 91 2.65 2.65 22.07
CA GLU A 91 1.23 2.43 22.41
C GLU A 91 0.32 2.30 21.17
N ILE A 92 0.83 2.58 19.97
CA ILE A 92 0.08 2.44 18.73
C ILE A 92 -0.10 0.95 18.43
N VAL A 93 -1.32 0.53 18.14
CA VAL A 93 -1.66 -0.88 17.90
C VAL A 93 -0.85 -1.42 16.73
N HIS A 94 -0.30 -2.64 16.86
CA HIS A 94 0.39 -3.30 15.77
C HIS A 94 -0.64 -3.73 14.70
N LEU A 95 -0.35 -3.47 13.42
CA LEU A 95 -1.22 -3.78 12.29
C LEU A 95 -1.18 -5.27 11.94
N GLU A 96 -1.53 -6.13 12.89
CA GLU A 96 -1.73 -7.57 12.67
C GLU A 96 -3.13 -7.88 12.12
N THR A 97 -4.06 -6.92 12.15
CA THR A 97 -5.50 -7.13 11.89
C THR A 97 -5.94 -6.82 10.45
N LEU A 98 -5.16 -7.20 9.44
CA LEU A 98 -5.55 -7.08 8.01
C LEU A 98 -5.78 -8.42 7.29
N LEU A 99 -5.85 -9.53 8.03
CA LEU A 99 -6.18 -10.86 7.50
C LEU A 99 -7.69 -11.15 7.54
#